data_AF-A0A7L1UDB5-F1
#
_entry.id   AF-A0A7L1UDB5-F1
#
_cell.length_a   1.000
_cell.length_b   1.000
_cell.length_c   1.000
_cell.angle_alpha   90.00
_cell.angle_beta   90.00
_cell.angle_gamma   90.00
#
_symmetry.space_group_name_H-M   'P 1'
#
loop_
_entity.id
_entity.type
_entity.pdbx_description
1 polymer ?
#
loop_
_entity_poly.entity_id
_entity_poly.type
_entity_poly.pdbx_seq_one_letter_code
_entity_poly.pdbx_strand_id
1 'polypeptide(L)'
;LVVSDDDVWRDQFYNGNIKKGRGAIVLRLAKSWFHIGSLEILTYSGELDLLRRLLDFIIQEYFPSIALHDSNRCLEFFSTVMSETANFISLWISVGFAHGVCNTDNFYLLSMAIDYGPIGFMDSYDTSEYFVPNTSNDERRYKIGNQASAGLFNLSKLLQALKPLLDPRQKQLFTELFKTKLGLLGENDNYLIAFLLKVSLLC
;
A
#
# COMPACT_ATOMS: atom_id res chain seq x y z
N LEU A 1 17.14 -11.03 -15.31
CA LEU A 1 16.51 -12.36 -15.13
C LEU A 1 17.56 -13.41 -15.41
N VAL A 2 17.81 -14.32 -14.47
CA VAL A 2 18.69 -15.48 -14.68
C VAL A 2 17.84 -16.72 -14.48
N VAL A 3 17.88 -17.64 -15.45
CA VAL A 3 17.11 -18.89 -15.44
C VAL A 3 18.09 -20.04 -15.23
N SER A 4 17.76 -20.93 -14.31
CA SER A 4 18.52 -22.13 -13.98
C SER A 4 17.91 -23.37 -14.65
N ASP A 5 18.65 -24.47 -14.63
CA ASP A 5 18.13 -25.80 -14.96
C ASP A 5 17.52 -26.51 -13.75
N ASP A 6 17.48 -25.86 -12.58
CA ASP A 6 16.86 -26.41 -11.38
C ASP A 6 15.35 -26.51 -11.55
N ASP A 7 14.83 -27.65 -11.10
CA ASP A 7 13.42 -27.96 -11.17
C ASP A 7 12.65 -27.30 -10.02
N VAL A 8 11.58 -26.57 -10.36
CA VAL A 8 10.68 -25.96 -9.39
C VAL A 8 9.25 -26.45 -9.64
N TRP A 9 8.69 -27.15 -8.66
CA TRP A 9 7.33 -27.65 -8.71
C TRP A 9 6.38 -26.64 -8.08
N ARG A 10 5.35 -26.22 -8.83
CA ARG A 10 4.33 -25.27 -8.37
C ARG A 10 2.97 -25.66 -8.89
N ASP A 11 1.96 -25.45 -8.07
CA ASP A 11 0.59 -25.35 -8.53
C ASP A 11 0.26 -23.87 -8.70
N GLN A 12 0.34 -23.38 -9.94
CA GLN A 12 0.18 -21.95 -10.25
C GLN A 12 -1.23 -21.44 -9.92
N PHE A 13 -2.25 -22.30 -10.02
CA PHE A 13 -3.65 -21.93 -9.87
C PHE A 13 -4.30 -22.50 -8.61
N TYR A 14 -3.52 -23.18 -7.76
CA TYR A 14 -3.99 -23.82 -6.52
C TYR A 14 -5.17 -24.79 -6.75
N ASN A 15 -5.17 -25.50 -7.89
CA ASN A 15 -6.26 -26.40 -8.28
C ASN A 15 -5.88 -27.90 -8.23
N GLY A 16 -4.77 -28.22 -7.58
CA GLY A 16 -4.21 -29.56 -7.45
C GLY A 16 -3.32 -29.99 -8.63
N ASN A 17 -3.27 -29.22 -9.73
CA ASN A 17 -2.48 -29.57 -10.91
C ASN A 17 -1.06 -29.01 -10.83
N ILE A 18 -0.21 -29.69 -10.06
CA ILE A 18 1.21 -29.34 -9.92
C ILE A 18 1.90 -29.45 -11.28
N LYS A 19 2.59 -28.38 -11.68
CA LYS A 19 3.42 -28.33 -12.88
C LYS A 19 4.88 -28.12 -12.51
N LYS A 20 5.73 -28.74 -13.32
CA LYS A 20 7.17 -28.55 -13.30
C LYS A 20 7.52 -27.28 -14.09
N GLY A 21 8.24 -26.36 -13.47
CA GLY A 21 8.83 -25.17 -14.09
C GLY A 21 10.34 -25.12 -13.84
N ARG A 22 11.01 -24.15 -14.49
CA ARG A 22 12.43 -23.87 -14.26
C ARG A 22 12.58 -22.81 -13.16
N GLY A 23 13.56 -23.00 -12.28
CA GLY A 23 13.96 -21.98 -11.31
C GLY A 23 14.51 -20.74 -12.01
N ALA A 24 14.12 -19.57 -11.54
CA ALA A 24 14.63 -18.30 -12.04
C ALA A 24 14.77 -17.28 -10.91
N ILE A 25 15.71 -16.36 -11.06
CA ILE A 25 15.94 -15.24 -10.15
C ILE A 25 15.83 -13.91 -10.89
N VAL A 26 15.24 -12.92 -10.22
CA VAL A 26 15.13 -11.55 -10.70
C VAL A 26 15.85 -10.65 -9.71
N LEU A 27 16.86 -9.93 -10.19
CA LEU A 27 17.43 -8.82 -9.44
C LEU A 27 16.41 -7.69 -9.42
N ARG A 28 15.91 -7.35 -8.23
CA ARG A 28 15.01 -6.23 -8.02
C ARG A 28 15.79 -5.08 -7.39
N LEU A 29 15.56 -3.87 -7.89
CA LEU A 29 16.17 -2.65 -7.39
C LEU A 29 15.06 -1.70 -6.98
N ALA A 30 15.18 -1.14 -5.78
CA ALA A 30 14.26 -0.14 -5.26
C ALA A 30 15.05 0.81 -4.36
N LYS A 31 14.56 2.04 -4.21
CA LYS A 31 15.14 3.00 -3.25
C LYS A 31 14.99 2.49 -1.81
N SER A 32 13.88 1.82 -1.52
CA SER A 32 13.52 1.30 -0.21
C SER A 32 12.69 0.02 -0.35
N TRP A 33 12.75 -0.82 0.68
CA TRP A 33 12.00 -2.07 0.78
C TRP A 33 11.00 -2.07 1.95
N PHE A 34 10.87 -0.93 2.64
CA PHE A 34 9.95 -0.82 3.77
C PHE A 34 8.51 -0.70 3.29
N HIS A 35 7.67 -1.57 3.84
CA HIS A 35 6.25 -1.64 3.61
C HIS A 35 5.50 -1.31 4.91
N ILE A 36 4.18 -1.11 4.82
CA ILE A 36 3.34 -0.83 5.99
C ILE A 36 3.48 -1.96 7.02
N GLY A 37 3.50 -3.21 6.57
CA GLY A 37 3.75 -4.38 7.42
C GLY A 37 5.07 -4.36 8.20
N SER A 38 6.11 -3.64 7.72
CA SER A 38 7.38 -3.49 8.42
C SER A 38 7.22 -2.72 9.73
N LEU A 39 6.23 -1.81 9.79
CA LEU A 39 5.90 -1.06 11.00
C LEU A 39 4.83 -1.78 11.85
N GLU A 40 3.89 -2.47 11.20
CA GLU A 40 2.86 -3.25 11.90
C GLU A 40 3.47 -4.34 12.77
N ILE A 41 4.47 -5.08 12.26
CA ILE A 41 5.07 -6.19 13.00
C ILE A 41 5.72 -5.72 14.30
N LEU A 42 6.41 -4.58 14.29
CA LEU A 42 7.04 -4.01 15.49
C LEU A 42 6.02 -3.53 16.50
N THR A 43 4.92 -2.93 16.01
CA THR A 43 3.80 -2.53 16.85
C THR A 43 3.15 -3.74 17.52
N TYR A 44 2.89 -4.79 16.74
CA TYR A 44 2.28 -6.02 17.21
C TYR A 44 3.14 -6.74 18.26
N SER A 45 4.46 -6.77 18.05
CA SER A 45 5.43 -7.35 19.00
C SER A 45 5.70 -6.47 20.23
N GLY A 46 5.16 -5.24 20.28
CA GLY A 46 5.41 -4.30 21.39
C GLY A 46 6.81 -3.68 21.38
N GLU A 47 7.56 -3.80 20.29
CA GLU A 47 8.93 -3.30 20.15
C GLU A 47 8.96 -1.79 19.79
N LEU A 48 8.38 -0.96 20.66
CA LEU A 48 8.12 0.45 20.37
C LEU A 48 9.40 1.29 20.20
N ASP A 49 10.48 0.94 20.90
CA ASP A 49 11.77 1.62 20.75
C ASP A 49 12.40 1.33 19.38
N LEU A 50 12.29 0.07 18.90
CA LEU A 50 12.75 -0.29 17.57
C LEU A 50 11.88 0.35 16.49
N LEU A 51 10.56 0.37 16.70
CA LEU A 51 9.62 1.05 15.81
C LEU A 51 9.97 2.54 15.66
N ARG A 52 10.27 3.24 16.77
CA ARG A 52 10.69 4.65 16.75
C ARG A 52 11.99 4.85 15.96
N ARG A 53 13.00 4.00 16.22
CA ARG A 53 14.28 4.06 15.51
C ARG A 53 14.13 3.78 14.01
N LEU A 54 13.29 2.79 13.65
CA LEU A 54 13.03 2.46 12.25
C LEU A 54 12.29 3.60 11.54
N LEU A 55 11.27 4.18 12.18
CA LEU A 55 10.57 5.33 11.64
C LEU A 55 11.51 6.52 11.42
N ASP A 56 12.34 6.82 12.41
CA ASP A 56 13.30 7.93 12.34
C ASP A 56 14.31 7.72 11.21
N PHE A 57 14.81 6.49 11.02
CA PHE A 57 15.65 6.11 9.89
C PHE A 57 14.93 6.30 8.54
N ILE A 58 13.70 5.81 8.42
CA ILE A 58 12.91 5.94 7.19
C ILE A 58 12.69 7.41 6.84
N ILE A 59 12.32 8.24 7.81
CA ILE A 59 12.11 9.68 7.61
C ILE A 59 13.40 10.35 7.16
N GLN A 60 14.51 10.09 7.86
CA GLN A 60 15.81 10.70 7.55
C GLN A 60 16.27 10.36 6.12
N GLU A 61 16.16 9.11 5.71
CA GLU A 61 16.72 8.65 4.42
C GLU A 61 15.78 8.92 3.24
N TYR A 62 14.46 8.84 3.43
CA TYR A 62 13.50 8.84 2.31
C TYR A 62 12.53 10.02 2.31
N PHE A 63 12.41 10.76 3.42
CA PHE A 63 11.52 11.92 3.54
C PHE A 63 12.29 13.15 4.06
N PRO A 64 13.34 13.62 3.36
CA PRO A 64 14.23 14.67 3.85
C PRO A 64 13.56 16.03 4.05
N SER A 65 12.36 16.24 3.50
CA SER A 65 11.56 17.44 3.75
C SER A 65 10.92 17.48 5.14
N ILE A 66 10.89 16.35 5.85
CA ILE A 66 10.30 16.23 7.18
C ILE A 66 11.38 16.46 8.23
N ALA A 67 11.16 17.43 9.11
CA ALA A 67 12.10 17.74 10.18
C ALA A 67 12.09 16.64 11.24
N LEU A 68 13.20 15.89 11.38
CA LEU A 68 13.31 14.74 12.29
C LEU A 68 13.09 15.09 13.77
N HIS A 69 13.36 16.32 14.18
CA HIS A 69 13.18 16.77 15.55
C HIS A 69 11.86 17.51 15.81
N ASP A 70 11.00 17.63 14.79
CA ASP A 70 9.65 18.20 14.98
C ASP A 70 8.76 17.21 15.74
N SER A 71 7.94 17.73 16.65
CA SER A 71 6.98 16.92 17.39
C SER A 71 5.92 16.31 16.46
N ASN A 72 5.65 16.93 15.32
CA ASN A 72 4.69 16.48 14.32
C ASN A 72 5.30 15.62 13.21
N ARG A 73 6.58 15.23 13.27
CA ARG A 73 7.23 14.45 12.19
C ARG A 73 6.46 13.20 11.78
N CYS A 74 5.84 12.50 12.75
CA CYS A 74 5.05 11.32 12.49
C CYS A 74 3.78 11.65 11.70
N LEU A 75 3.15 12.79 12.02
CA LEU A 75 1.94 13.30 11.36
C LEU A 75 2.26 13.72 9.93
N GLU A 76 3.37 14.43 9.73
CA GLU A 76 3.85 14.81 8.40
C GLU A 76 4.19 13.57 7.57
N PHE A 77 4.91 12.60 8.14
CA PHE A 77 5.23 11.33 7.49
C PHE A 77 3.95 10.62 7.03
N PHE A 78 3.00 10.44 7.93
CA PHE A 78 1.72 9.81 7.60
C PHE A 78 0.95 10.59 6.53
N SER A 79 0.91 11.92 6.65
CA SER A 79 0.25 12.81 5.68
C SER A 79 0.83 12.66 4.27
N THR A 80 2.16 12.58 4.16
CA THR A 80 2.88 12.40 2.90
C THR A 80 2.59 11.03 2.31
N VAL A 81 2.77 9.94 3.08
CA VAL A 81 2.49 8.57 2.62
C VAL A 81 1.04 8.41 2.16
N MET A 82 0.08 9.03 2.86
CA MET A 82 -1.33 9.05 2.44
C MET A 82 -1.51 9.72 1.06
N SER A 83 -0.93 10.91 0.86
CA SER A 83 -1.04 11.64 -0.41
C SER A 83 -0.41 10.87 -1.56
N GLU A 84 0.80 10.34 -1.35
CA GLU A 84 1.52 9.58 -2.37
C GLU A 84 0.79 8.29 -2.73
N THR A 85 0.27 7.58 -1.73
CA THR A 85 -0.47 6.32 -1.94
C THR A 85 -1.77 6.56 -2.70
N ALA A 86 -2.49 7.64 -2.39
CA ALA A 86 -3.72 7.99 -3.10
C ALA A 86 -3.44 8.35 -4.57
N ASN A 87 -2.42 9.17 -4.83
CA ASN A 87 -1.99 9.51 -6.18
C ASN A 87 -1.58 8.24 -6.96
N PHE A 88 -0.79 7.38 -6.32
CA PHE A 88 -0.31 6.14 -6.90
C PHE A 88 -1.43 5.16 -7.28
N ILE A 89 -2.41 4.96 -6.41
CA ILE A 89 -3.59 4.12 -6.73
C ILE A 89 -4.44 4.74 -7.84
N SER A 90 -4.57 6.08 -7.87
CA SER A 90 -5.27 6.73 -8.97
C SER A 90 -4.58 6.49 -10.31
N LEU A 91 -3.24 6.54 -10.34
CA LEU A 91 -2.47 6.19 -11.53
C LEU A 91 -2.74 4.74 -11.96
N TRP A 92 -2.74 3.78 -11.03
CA TRP A 92 -3.10 2.38 -11.31
C TRP A 92 -4.45 2.25 -12.00
N ILE A 93 -5.48 2.86 -11.41
CA ILE A 93 -6.85 2.73 -11.90
C ILE A 93 -7.00 3.44 -13.25
N SER A 94 -6.38 4.61 -13.44
CA SER A 94 -6.43 5.38 -14.70
C SER A 94 -5.85 4.64 -15.91
N VAL A 95 -4.92 3.70 -15.70
CA VAL A 95 -4.34 2.88 -16.78
C VAL A 95 -4.92 1.47 -16.82
N GLY A 96 -6.00 1.21 -16.09
CA GLY A 96 -6.64 -0.11 -16.02
C GLY A 96 -5.81 -1.17 -15.31
N PHE A 97 -4.81 -0.79 -14.51
CA PHE A 97 -3.94 -1.72 -13.79
C PHE A 97 -4.58 -2.19 -12.49
N ALA A 98 -4.60 -3.50 -12.26
CA ALA A 98 -4.96 -4.14 -11.01
C ALA A 98 -3.81 -4.99 -10.45
N HIS A 99 -3.44 -4.75 -9.19
CA HIS A 99 -2.33 -5.46 -8.54
C HIS A 99 -2.68 -6.89 -8.10
N GLY A 100 -3.93 -7.15 -7.72
CA GLY A 100 -4.40 -8.49 -7.34
C GLY A 100 -3.96 -9.00 -5.96
N VAL A 101 -3.02 -8.34 -5.27
CA VAL A 101 -2.54 -8.69 -3.92
C VAL A 101 -2.18 -7.43 -3.12
N CYS A 102 -3.19 -6.67 -2.71
CA CYS A 102 -2.97 -5.41 -1.97
C CYS A 102 -2.88 -5.62 -0.45
N ASN A 103 -2.13 -6.61 0.00
CA ASN A 103 -1.83 -6.80 1.42
C ASN A 103 -0.89 -5.70 1.94
N THR A 104 -0.81 -5.50 3.27
CA THR A 104 0.01 -4.44 3.86
C THR A 104 1.52 -4.66 3.73
N ASP A 105 1.95 -5.90 3.54
CA ASP A 105 3.32 -6.28 3.20
C ASP A 105 3.69 -6.02 1.73
N ASN A 106 2.70 -5.81 0.87
CA ASN A 106 2.89 -5.38 -0.53
C ASN A 106 2.61 -3.89 -0.74
N PHE A 107 2.36 -3.12 0.33
CA PHE A 107 2.18 -1.67 0.28
C PHE A 107 3.42 -0.95 0.80
N TYR A 108 4.21 -0.43 -0.13
CA TYR A 108 5.47 0.24 0.15
C TYR A 108 5.26 1.66 0.65
N LEU A 109 6.06 2.08 1.64
CA LEU A 109 5.93 3.40 2.27
C LEU A 109 6.23 4.56 1.31
N LEU A 110 7.02 4.33 0.25
CA LEU A 110 7.32 5.31 -0.80
C LEU A 110 6.34 5.19 -2.00
N SER A 111 5.20 4.52 -1.82
CA SER A 111 4.15 4.36 -2.85
C SER A 111 4.69 3.86 -4.20
N MET A 112 5.40 2.73 -4.17
CA MET A 112 5.99 2.08 -5.35
C MET A 112 5.25 0.78 -5.70
N ALA A 113 5.14 0.48 -7.00
CA ALA A 113 4.57 -0.78 -7.50
C ALA A 113 5.65 -1.85 -7.53
N ILE A 114 5.58 -2.78 -6.58
CA ILE A 114 6.58 -3.80 -6.35
C ILE A 114 5.82 -5.07 -5.90
N ASP A 115 6.43 -6.26 -6.03
CA ASP A 115 5.77 -7.56 -5.81
C ASP A 115 4.72 -7.94 -6.85
N TYR A 116 5.13 -7.85 -8.12
CA TYR A 116 4.36 -8.34 -9.26
C TYR A 116 4.19 -9.86 -9.22
N GLY A 117 3.04 -10.31 -8.73
CA GLY A 117 2.56 -11.69 -8.84
C GLY A 117 1.38 -11.77 -9.83
N PRO A 118 0.14 -11.93 -9.34
CA PRO A 118 -1.04 -11.96 -10.19
C PRO A 118 -1.58 -10.53 -10.47
N ILE A 119 -0.77 -9.73 -11.17
CA ILE A 119 -1.20 -8.43 -11.68
C ILE A 119 -1.92 -8.58 -13.02
N GLY A 120 -2.71 -7.58 -13.41
CA GLY A 120 -3.32 -7.54 -14.73
C GLY A 120 -3.69 -6.13 -15.17
N PHE A 121 -3.69 -5.92 -16.47
CA PHE A 121 -4.25 -4.72 -17.10
C PHE A 121 -5.58 -5.09 -17.74
N MET A 122 -6.57 -4.22 -17.58
CA MET A 122 -7.87 -4.37 -18.19
C MET A 122 -7.75 -4.13 -19.70
N ASP A 123 -8.00 -5.18 -20.50
CA ASP A 123 -7.86 -5.15 -21.96
C ASP A 123 -9.05 -4.40 -22.62
N SER A 124 -10.27 -4.84 -22.32
CA SER A 124 -11.50 -4.13 -22.64
C SER A 124 -12.04 -3.40 -21.42
N TYR A 125 -12.44 -2.13 -21.57
CA TYR A 125 -13.06 -1.38 -20.47
C TYR A 125 -14.29 -2.11 -19.91
N ASP A 126 -14.18 -2.57 -18.67
CA ASP A 126 -15.24 -3.25 -17.94
C ASP A 126 -15.95 -2.25 -17.02
N THR A 127 -17.10 -1.73 -17.46
CA THR A 127 -17.95 -0.82 -16.69
C THR A 127 -18.47 -1.40 -15.39
N SER A 128 -18.33 -2.72 -15.19
CA SER A 128 -18.78 -3.40 -13.97
C SER A 128 -17.70 -3.44 -12.88
N GLU A 129 -16.48 -2.96 -13.18
CA GLU A 129 -15.33 -2.94 -12.28
C GLU A 129 -15.03 -4.32 -11.64
N TYR A 130 -15.42 -5.42 -12.31
CA TYR A 130 -15.29 -6.78 -11.79
C TYR A 130 -13.99 -7.46 -12.22
N PHE A 131 -13.11 -6.78 -12.97
CA PHE A 131 -11.81 -7.31 -13.33
C PHE A 131 -11.00 -7.72 -12.09
N VAL A 132 -10.69 -9.01 -11.99
CA VAL A 132 -9.90 -9.62 -10.93
C VAL A 132 -8.70 -10.31 -11.58
N PRO A 133 -7.47 -9.80 -11.39
CA PRO A 133 -6.28 -10.40 -12.01
C PRO A 133 -5.78 -11.65 -11.26
N ASN A 134 -6.20 -11.82 -10.00
CA ASN A 134 -5.77 -12.92 -9.13
C ASN A 134 -6.82 -14.02 -9.05
N THR A 135 -6.53 -15.17 -9.67
CA THR A 135 -7.41 -16.33 -9.71
C THR A 135 -7.66 -16.97 -8.35
N SER A 136 -6.83 -16.71 -7.34
CA SER A 136 -7.00 -17.21 -5.97
C SER A 136 -7.79 -16.25 -5.07
N ASN A 137 -8.22 -15.11 -5.60
CA ASN A 137 -8.98 -14.10 -4.87
C ASN A 137 -10.49 -14.32 -5.11
N ASP A 138 -11.02 -15.42 -4.60
CA ASP A 138 -12.42 -15.85 -4.79
C ASP A 138 -13.43 -14.79 -4.31
N GLU A 139 -13.12 -14.12 -3.20
CA GLU A 139 -13.91 -13.02 -2.63
C GLU A 139 -13.78 -11.71 -3.42
N ARG A 140 -12.90 -11.66 -4.43
CA ARG A 140 -12.66 -10.50 -5.29
C ARG A 140 -12.25 -9.25 -4.51
N ARG A 141 -11.61 -9.44 -3.35
CA ARG A 141 -11.15 -8.36 -2.47
C ARG A 141 -10.31 -7.31 -3.19
N TYR A 142 -9.40 -7.76 -4.05
CA TYR A 142 -8.49 -6.91 -4.84
C TYR A 142 -8.88 -6.77 -6.33
N LYS A 143 -10.19 -6.78 -6.65
CA LYS A 143 -10.67 -6.37 -7.98
C LYS A 143 -10.32 -4.91 -8.28
N ILE A 144 -10.32 -4.51 -9.55
CA ILE A 144 -9.92 -3.17 -9.98
C ILE A 144 -10.67 -2.05 -9.23
N GLY A 145 -12.00 -2.14 -9.12
CA GLY A 145 -12.83 -1.15 -8.40
C GLY A 145 -12.62 -1.12 -6.88
N ASN A 146 -11.98 -2.15 -6.32
CA ASN A 146 -11.69 -2.20 -4.88
C ASN A 146 -10.29 -1.72 -4.52
N GLN A 147 -9.43 -1.34 -5.48
CA GLN A 147 -8.05 -0.95 -5.16
C GLN A 147 -7.96 0.31 -4.32
N ALA A 148 -8.86 1.28 -4.57
CA ALA A 148 -9.05 2.46 -3.73
C ALA A 148 -9.35 2.08 -2.26
N SER A 149 -10.33 1.20 -2.07
CA SER A 149 -10.73 0.69 -0.76
C SER A 149 -9.62 -0.12 -0.07
N ALA A 150 -8.85 -0.90 -0.83
CA ALA A 150 -7.69 -1.64 -0.32
C ALA A 150 -6.58 -0.70 0.16
N GLY A 151 -6.29 0.35 -0.60
CA GLY A 151 -5.35 1.40 -0.18
C GLY A 151 -5.79 2.11 1.09
N LEU A 152 -7.08 2.46 1.19
CA LEU A 152 -7.64 3.05 2.40
C LEU A 152 -7.50 2.12 3.61
N PHE A 153 -7.79 0.83 3.44
CA PHE A 153 -7.59 -0.17 4.49
C PHE A 153 -6.12 -0.22 4.93
N ASN A 154 -5.18 -0.23 3.99
CA ASN A 154 -3.74 -0.26 4.29
C ASN A 154 -3.26 1.02 5.00
N LEU A 155 -3.74 2.19 4.59
CA LEU A 155 -3.45 3.45 5.30
C LEU A 155 -4.03 3.45 6.73
N SER A 156 -5.18 2.81 6.94
CA SER A 156 -5.73 2.63 8.29
C SER A 156 -4.87 1.70 9.16
N LYS A 157 -4.15 0.75 8.54
CA LYS A 157 -3.19 -0.13 9.21
C LYS A 157 -1.90 0.59 9.55
N LEU A 158 -1.40 1.43 8.64
CA LEU A 158 -0.30 2.35 8.93
C LEU A 158 -0.63 3.29 10.11
N LEU A 159 -1.84 3.85 10.12
CA LEU A 159 -2.32 4.66 11.24
C LEU A 159 -2.27 3.88 12.56
N GLN A 160 -2.74 2.63 12.58
CA GLN A 160 -2.71 1.77 13.76
C GLN A 160 -1.28 1.47 14.23
N ALA A 161 -0.35 1.22 13.29
CA ALA A 161 1.06 0.97 13.59
C ALA A 161 1.75 2.19 14.20
N LEU A 162 1.44 3.40 13.74
CA LEU A 162 2.07 4.63 14.26
C LEU A 162 1.48 5.09 15.60
N LYS A 163 0.22 4.74 15.88
CA LYS A 163 -0.54 5.22 17.04
C LYS A 163 0.17 5.06 18.40
N PRO A 164 0.91 3.97 18.71
CA PRO A 164 1.61 3.82 19.98
C PRO A 164 2.74 4.84 20.19
N LEU A 165 3.30 5.41 19.12
CA LEU A 165 4.38 6.40 19.21
C LEU A 165 3.89 7.80 19.60
N LEU A 166 2.57 8.02 19.53
CA LEU A 166 1.93 9.32 19.66
C LEU A 166 1.40 9.56 21.08
N ASP A 167 1.52 10.81 21.54
CA ASP A 167 0.84 11.29 22.74
C ASP A 167 -0.69 11.42 22.51
N PRO A 168 -1.50 11.60 23.57
CA PRO A 168 -2.96 11.71 23.44
C PRO A 168 -3.45 12.82 22.51
N ARG A 169 -2.78 13.99 22.50
CA ARG A 169 -3.15 15.12 21.63
C ARG A 169 -2.82 14.80 20.18
N GLN A 170 -1.64 14.22 19.92
CA GLN A 170 -1.23 13.77 18.59
C GLN A 170 -2.15 12.69 18.03
N LYS A 171 -2.62 11.75 18.86
CA LYS A 171 -3.59 10.71 18.46
C LYS A 171 -4.90 11.31 17.94
N GLN A 172 -5.37 12.38 18.59
CA GLN A 172 -6.57 13.08 18.15
C GLN A 172 -6.32 13.77 16.81
N LEU A 173 -5.25 14.55 16.69
CA LEU A 173 -4.86 15.24 15.45
C LEU A 173 -4.66 14.26 14.29
N PHE A 174 -4.06 13.10 14.52
CA PHE A 174 -3.89 12.04 13.53
C PHE A 174 -5.22 11.52 13.00
N THR A 175 -6.18 11.31 13.89
CA THR A 175 -7.51 10.81 13.53
C THR A 175 -8.29 11.86 12.74
N GLU A 176 -8.18 13.13 13.15
CA GLU A 176 -8.78 14.27 12.44
C GLU A 176 -8.15 14.45 11.06
N LEU A 177 -6.81 14.42 10.93
CA LEU A 177 -6.12 14.49 9.65
C LEU A 177 -6.59 13.38 8.70
N PHE A 178 -6.67 12.14 9.20
CA PHE A 178 -7.14 11.01 8.42
C PHE A 178 -8.56 11.25 7.88
N LYS A 179 -9.48 11.69 8.74
CA LYS A 179 -10.86 12.01 8.34
C LYS A 179 -10.92 13.19 7.37
N THR A 180 -10.14 14.24 7.59
CA THR A 180 -10.08 15.43 6.72
C THR A 180 -9.58 15.08 5.33
N LYS A 181 -8.48 14.32 5.23
CA LYS A 181 -7.95 13.85 3.93
C LYS A 181 -8.94 12.97 3.16
N LEU A 182 -9.83 12.27 3.87
CA LEU A 182 -10.89 11.46 3.29
C LEU A 182 -12.19 12.25 2.99
N GLY A 183 -12.23 13.56 3.28
CA GLY A 183 -13.42 14.38 3.07
C GLY A 183 -14.57 14.09 4.03
N LEU A 184 -14.29 13.57 5.22
CA LEU A 184 -15.29 13.21 6.23
C LEU A 184 -15.62 14.36 7.21
N LEU A 185 -14.92 15.51 7.15
CA LEU A 185 -15.06 16.62 8.12
C LEU A 185 -15.37 18.01 7.49
N GLY A 186 -15.88 18.07 6.25
CA GLY A 186 -16.45 19.30 5.66
C GLY A 186 -15.62 19.92 4.51
N GLU A 187 -16.34 20.56 3.56
CA GLU A 187 -15.88 20.93 2.21
C GLU A 187 -14.72 21.93 2.17
N ASN A 188 -13.58 21.51 1.59
CA ASN A 188 -12.50 22.41 1.20
C ASN A 188 -11.68 21.77 0.06
N ASP A 189 -11.26 22.57 -0.91
CA ASP A 189 -10.77 22.17 -2.25
C ASP A 189 -9.52 21.27 -2.31
N ASN A 190 -8.92 20.91 -1.17
CA ASN A 190 -7.76 20.02 -1.08
C ASN A 190 -8.12 18.51 -1.08
N TYR A 191 -9.30 18.14 -1.57
CA TYR A 191 -9.79 16.76 -1.60
C TYR A 191 -9.17 15.86 -2.65
N LEU A 192 -7.89 16.04 -2.98
CA LEU A 192 -7.26 15.20 -3.99
C LEU A 192 -7.40 13.71 -3.64
N ILE A 193 -7.26 13.31 -2.37
CA ILE A 193 -7.38 11.89 -1.98
C ILE A 193 -8.83 11.39 -2.08
N ALA A 194 -9.80 12.11 -1.51
CA ALA A 194 -11.20 11.72 -1.57
C ALA A 194 -11.77 11.79 -3.01
N PHE A 195 -11.31 12.75 -3.82
CA PHE A 195 -11.64 12.89 -5.23
C PHE A 195 -10.96 11.80 -6.07
N LEU A 196 -9.67 11.54 -5.89
CA LEU A 196 -8.98 10.47 -6.60
C LEU A 196 -9.56 9.09 -6.25
N LEU A 197 -9.94 8.86 -4.98
CA LEU A 197 -10.66 7.66 -4.57
C LEU A 197 -12.11 7.64 -5.09
N LYS A 198 -12.83 8.77 -5.14
CA LYS A 198 -14.21 8.85 -5.67
C LYS A 198 -14.30 8.75 -7.19
N VAL A 199 -13.39 9.38 -7.94
CA VAL A 199 -13.30 9.24 -9.40
C VAL A 199 -12.93 7.80 -9.76
N SER A 200 -12.08 7.16 -8.95
CA SER A 200 -11.80 5.73 -9.06
C SER A 200 -12.97 4.81 -8.66
N LEU A 201 -14.02 5.35 -8.04
CA LEU A 201 -15.27 4.65 -7.68
C LEU A 201 -16.44 5.03 -8.62
N LEU A 202 -16.21 5.92 -9.59
CA LEU A 202 -17.20 6.45 -10.53
C LEU A 202 -16.85 6.15 -12.00
N CYS A 203 -15.74 5.45 -12.26
CA CYS A 203 -15.28 5.04 -13.58
C CYS A 203 -15.28 3.51 -13.69
#